data_AF-A0A6N7LTX9-F1
#
_entry.id   AF-A0A6N7LTX9-F1
#
_cell.length_a   1.000
_cell.length_b   1.000
_cell.length_c   1.000
_cell.angle_alpha   90.00
_cell.angle_beta   90.00
_cell.angle_gamma   90.00
#
_symmetry.space_group_name_H-M   'P 1'
#
loop_
_entity.id
_entity.type
_entity.pdbx_description
1 polymer ?
#
loop_
_entity_poly.entity_id
_entity_poly.type
_entity_poly.pdbx_seq_one_letter_code
_entity_poly.pdbx_strand_id
1 'polypeptide(L)' 'MTVASMGAACGTSAPADVAGLRRVVGTDLIGARGATPADQRKIDRTVVGICAAAVWTKAECARHGEGR' A
#
# COMPACT_ATOMS: atom_id res chain seq x y z
N MET A 1 17.51 35.26 18.90
CA MET A 1 16.33 34.48 19.34
C MET A 1 15.76 33.77 18.12
N THR A 2 16.01 32.47 17.98
CA THR A 2 15.50 31.66 16.86
C THR A 2 14.12 31.15 17.26
N VAL A 3 13.06 31.65 16.63
CA VAL A 3 11.70 31.14 16.82
C VAL A 3 11.56 29.92 15.91
N ALA A 4 11.46 28.73 16.50
CA ALA A 4 11.11 27.52 15.76
C ALA A 4 9.60 27.53 15.50
N SER A 5 9.21 27.69 14.24
CA SER A 5 7.83 27.56 13.80
C SER A 5 7.38 26.11 14.00
N MET A 6 6.55 25.86 15.02
CA MET A 6 5.85 24.58 15.18
C MET A 6 4.75 24.47 14.11
N GLY A 7 5.13 24.17 12.87
CA GLY A 7 4.17 23.77 11.85
C GLY A 7 3.51 22.47 12.27
N ALA A 8 2.18 22.40 12.19
CA ALA A 8 1.46 21.14 12.42
C ALA A 8 1.97 20.09 11.42
N ALA A 9 2.58 19.01 11.91
CA ALA A 9 2.98 17.91 11.07
C ALA A 9 1.73 17.10 10.69
N CYS A 10 1.36 17.12 9.41
CA CYS A 10 0.35 16.20 8.89
C CYS A 10 0.95 14.78 8.86
N GLY A 11 0.40 13.88 9.67
CA GLY A 11 0.73 12.45 9.66
C GLY A 11 -0.37 11.61 9.02
N THR A 12 -0.02 10.41 8.56
CA THR A 12 -1.00 9.38 8.19
C THR A 12 -1.20 8.41 9.37
N SER A 13 -2.45 8.04 9.64
CA SER A 13 -2.75 7.00 10.61
C SER A 13 -2.62 5.62 9.97
N ALA A 14 -2.07 4.66 10.71
CA ALA A 14 -2.15 3.25 10.33
C ALA A 14 -3.60 2.72 10.46
N PRO A 15 -3.97 1.63 9.74
CA PRO A 15 -5.23 0.96 9.98
C PRO A 15 -5.36 0.48 11.42
N ALA A 16 -6.56 0.59 12.00
CA ALA A 16 -6.82 0.14 13.38
C ALA A 16 -6.75 -1.40 13.53
N ASP A 17 -7.08 -2.15 12.47
CA ASP A 17 -7.00 -3.61 12.44
C ASP A 17 -6.43 -4.09 11.09
N VAL A 18 -5.11 -4.32 11.07
CA VAL A 18 -4.39 -4.82 9.91
C VAL A 18 -4.79 -6.26 9.58
N ALA A 19 -5.06 -7.10 10.58
CA ALA A 19 -5.40 -8.51 10.39
C ALA A 19 -6.82 -8.68 9.83
N GLY A 20 -7.77 -7.89 10.32
CA GLY A 20 -9.12 -7.77 9.73
C GLY A 20 -9.06 -7.25 8.31
N LEU A 21 -8.32 -6.17 8.07
CA LEU A 21 -8.17 -5.62 6.72
C LEU A 21 -7.60 -6.65 5.75
N ARG A 22 -6.56 -7.40 6.17
CA ARG A 22 -5.96 -8.47 5.37
C ARG A 22 -6.98 -9.53 4.94
N ARG A 23 -7.89 -9.94 5.84
CA ARG A 23 -8.94 -10.92 5.51
C ARG A 23 -9.93 -10.40 4.46
N VAL A 24 -10.19 -9.09 4.44
CA VAL A 24 -11.11 -8.47 3.47
C VAL A 24 -10.45 -8.30 2.10
N VAL A 25 -9.20 -7.82 2.06
CA VAL A 25 -8.52 -7.56 0.78
C VAL A 25 -7.92 -8.80 0.14
N GLY A 26 -7.59 -9.83 0.93
CA GLY A 26 -6.99 -11.06 0.45
C GLY A 26 -5.61 -10.86 -0.20
N THR A 27 -5.26 -11.76 -1.12
CA THR A 27 -3.94 -11.81 -1.80
C THR A 27 -4.05 -11.95 -3.32
N ASP A 28 -5.24 -11.83 -3.89
CA ASP A 28 -5.49 -12.12 -5.32
C ASP A 28 -4.78 -11.14 -6.27
N LEU A 29 -4.46 -9.94 -5.77
CA LEU A 29 -3.71 -8.95 -6.54
C LEU A 29 -2.20 -9.22 -6.59
N ILE A 30 -1.66 -10.18 -5.82
CA ILE A 30 -0.24 -10.54 -5.87
C ILE A 30 0.06 -11.16 -7.24
N GLY A 31 0.86 -10.47 -8.05
CA GLY A 31 1.22 -10.91 -9.40
C GLY A 31 0.10 -10.72 -10.44
N ALA A 32 -1.03 -10.11 -10.07
CA ALA A 32 -2.09 -9.82 -11.00
C ALA A 32 -1.64 -8.81 -12.07
N ARG A 33 -2.05 -9.07 -13.32
CA ARG A 33 -1.78 -8.20 -14.46
C ARG A 33 -3.07 -7.61 -14.98
N GLY A 34 -3.11 -6.29 -15.11
CA GLY A 34 -4.22 -5.58 -15.71
C GLY A 34 -4.32 -5.89 -17.20
N ALA A 35 -5.54 -5.99 -17.72
CA ALA A 35 -5.77 -6.22 -19.16
C ALA A 35 -5.27 -5.05 -20.02
N THR A 36 -5.27 -3.84 -19.45
CA THR A 36 -4.77 -2.62 -20.07
C THR A 36 -3.75 -1.92 -19.18
N PRO A 37 -2.94 -0.99 -19.73
CA PRO A 37 -2.09 -0.13 -18.90
C PRO A 37 -2.87 0.69 -17.87
N ALA A 38 -4.13 1.05 -18.16
CA ALA A 38 -4.97 1.76 -17.23
C ALA A 38 -5.39 0.88 -16.04
N ASP A 39 -5.64 -0.40 -16.28
CA ASP A 39 -5.98 -1.36 -15.24
C ASP A 39 -4.74 -1.71 -14.40
N GLN A 40 -3.57 -1.87 -15.03
CA GLN A 40 -2.33 -2.07 -14.29
C GLN A 40 -2.06 -0.92 -13.33
N ARG A 41 -2.25 0.33 -13.76
CA ARG A 41 -2.12 1.50 -12.87
C ARG A 41 -3.12 1.49 -11.70
N LYS A 42 -4.33 0.95 -11.88
CA LYS A 42 -5.29 0.81 -10.77
C LYS A 42 -4.80 -0.26 -9.79
N ILE A 43 -4.37 -1.42 -10.28
CA ILE A 43 -3.82 -2.50 -9.45
C ILE A 43 -2.61 -1.99 -8.66
N ASP A 44 -1.64 -1.36 -9.33
CA ASP A 44 -0.42 -0.86 -8.70
C ASP A 44 -0.72 0.15 -7.58
N ARG A 45 -1.65 1.08 -7.80
CA ARG A 45 -2.05 2.06 -6.77
C ARG A 45 -2.69 1.38 -5.56
N THR A 46 -3.56 0.40 -5.78
CA THR A 46 -4.17 -0.37 -4.69
C THR A 46 -3.10 -1.12 -3.88
N VAL A 47 -2.19 -1.82 -4.58
CA VAL A 47 -1.11 -2.59 -3.93
C VAL A 47 -0.18 -1.69 -3.12
N VAL A 48 0.19 -0.51 -3.64
CA VAL A 48 1.01 0.46 -2.89
C VAL A 48 0.38 0.81 -1.54
N GLY A 49 -0.94 1.04 -1.50
CA GLY A 49 -1.65 1.32 -0.25
C GLY A 49 -1.61 0.14 0.74
N ILE A 50 -1.89 -1.07 0.26
CA ILE A 50 -1.86 -2.31 1.06
C ILE A 50 -0.46 -2.55 1.64
N CYS A 51 0.58 -2.36 0.84
CA CYS A 51 1.97 -2.53 1.26
C CYS A 51 2.45 -1.43 2.21
N ALA A 52 2.12 -0.17 1.95
CA ALA A 52 2.46 0.95 2.84
C ALA A 52 1.81 0.82 4.22
N ALA A 53 0.61 0.24 4.27
CA ALA A 53 -0.12 -0.04 5.50
C ALA A 53 0.30 -1.35 6.20
N ALA A 54 1.32 -2.05 5.68
CA ALA A 54 1.82 -3.34 6.20
C ALA A 54 0.74 -4.44 6.30
N VAL A 55 -0.29 -4.40 5.44
CA VAL A 55 -1.35 -5.42 5.35
C VAL A 55 -0.83 -6.70 4.67
N TRP A 56 0.03 -6.50 3.68
CA TRP A 56 0.85 -7.57 3.10
C TRP A 56 2.25 -7.56 3.70
N THR A 57 2.87 -8.74 3.74
CA THR A 57 4.28 -8.90 4.11
C THR A 57 5.18 -8.28 3.05
N LYS A 58 6.43 -7.96 3.43
CA LYS A 58 7.44 -7.47 2.47
C LYS A 58 7.65 -8.42 1.29
N ALA A 59 7.63 -9.74 1.54
CA ALA A 59 7.76 -10.74 0.50
C ALA A 59 6.56 -10.72 -0.45
N GLU A 60 5.33 -10.60 0.07
CA GLU A 60 4.13 -10.46 -0.76
C GLU A 60 4.16 -9.21 -1.64
N CYS A 61 4.61 -8.09 -1.08
CA CYS A 61 4.79 -6.84 -1.83
C CYS A 61 5.86 -6.95 -2.91
N ALA A 62 6.97 -7.65 -2.64
CA ALA A 62 8.01 -7.90 -3.63
C ALA A 62 7.48 -8.72 -4.81
N ARG A 63 6.71 -9.79 -4.54
CA ARG A 63 6.11 -10.65 -5.57
C ARG A 63 5.14 -9.92 -6.51
N HIS A 64 4.53 -8.81 -6.09
CA HIS A 64 3.76 -7.96 -7.02
C HIS A 64 4.65 -7.30 -8.09
N GLY A 65 5.88 -6.92 -7.72
CA GLY A 65 6.85 -6.30 -8.62
C GLY A 65 7.64 -7.28 -9.47
N GLU A 66 7.58 -8.58 -9.16
CA GLU A 66 8.28 -9.62 -9.92
C GLU A 66 7.61 -9.85 -11.29
N GLY A 67 8.40 -9.87 -12.36
CA GLY A 67 7.91 -10.06 -13.74
C GLY A 67 7.60 -8.76 -14.50
N ARG A 68 8.11 -7.61 -14.06
CA ARG A 68 8.23 -6.42 -14.92
C ARG A 68 9.32 -6.61 -15.97
#